data_AF-A0A3D0JZ19-F1
#
_entry.id   AF-A0A3D0JZ19-F1
#
_cell.length_a   1.000
_cell.length_b   1.000
_cell.length_c   1.000
_cell.angle_alpha   90.00
_cell.angle_beta   90.00
_cell.angle_gamma   90.00
#
_symmetry.space_group_name_H-M   'P 1'
#
loop_
_entity.id
_entity.type
_entity.pdbx_description
1 polymer ?
#
loop_
_entity_poly.entity_id
_entity_poly.type
_entity_poly.pdbx_seq_one_letter_code
_entity_poly.pdbx_strand_id
1 'polypeptide(L)'
;MERDQMKTFALACTATTVLCASAMSQVTDGQYENTLAGTIQNTSTSFGNNDNPDPGLAIGSELNFGSATVANGNLYLFLGGNLETNFNKLEVFIDCREGGQNRLRGDNSDVDFGGLNRMGDDGSGNGLTFDVGFEADMWITITCGVDADGAMEFFANYAELRTDGGGYGG
;
A
#
# COMPACT_ATOMS: atom_id res chain seq x y z
N MET A 1 52.32 48.01 -36.49
CA MET A 1 52.42 48.47 -35.10
C MET A 1 51.25 47.83 -34.35
N GLU A 2 51.26 46.52 -34.17
CA GLU A 2 52.02 45.74 -33.18
C GLU A 2 51.51 45.94 -31.74
N ARG A 3 50.92 44.83 -31.23
CA ARG A 3 50.99 44.25 -29.86
C ARG A 3 49.58 43.79 -29.43
N ASP A 4 49.26 42.51 -29.62
CA ASP A 4 49.65 41.38 -28.77
C ASP A 4 48.82 41.31 -27.47
N GLN A 5 48.15 40.18 -27.27
CA GLN A 5 48.11 39.38 -26.04
C GLN A 5 46.83 38.52 -25.94
N MET A 6 47.08 37.22 -26.10
CA MET A 6 46.29 36.05 -25.69
C MET A 6 45.47 36.29 -24.40
N LYS A 7 44.19 35.94 -24.41
CA LYS A 7 43.40 35.79 -23.17
C LYS A 7 42.78 34.40 -23.10
N THR A 8 43.54 33.55 -22.42
CA THR A 8 43.22 32.31 -21.72
C THR A 8 41.72 32.01 -21.56
N PHE A 9 41.28 30.91 -22.16
CA PHE A 9 40.05 30.20 -21.76
C PHE A 9 40.31 29.53 -20.41
N ALA A 10 39.74 30.06 -19.33
CA ALA A 10 39.69 29.38 -18.05
C ALA A 10 38.47 28.46 -18.03
N LEU A 11 38.71 27.15 -18.11
CA LEU A 11 37.71 26.12 -17.90
C LEU A 11 37.37 26.08 -16.40
N ALA A 12 36.20 26.57 -16.02
CA ALA A 12 35.71 26.44 -14.65
C ALA A 12 35.29 24.98 -14.41
N CYS A 13 36.12 24.24 -13.67
CA CYS A 13 35.79 22.90 -13.20
C CYS A 13 34.87 23.05 -11.98
N THR A 14 33.55 22.93 -12.18
CA THR A 14 32.58 22.90 -11.09
C THR A 14 32.75 21.56 -10.37
N ALA A 15 33.23 21.61 -9.12
CA ALA A 15 33.24 20.45 -8.23
C ALA A 15 31.79 20.08 -7.90
N THR A 16 31.26 19.05 -8.55
CA THR A 16 29.97 18.46 -8.18
C THR A 16 30.15 17.72 -6.86
N THR A 17 29.63 18.27 -5.77
CA THR A 17 29.52 17.58 -4.49
C THR A 17 28.53 16.42 -4.66
N VAL A 18 29.06 15.20 -4.75
CA VAL A 18 28.24 13.99 -4.66
C VAL A 18 27.80 13.86 -3.20
N LEU A 19 26.54 14.20 -2.93
CA LEU A 19 25.87 13.84 -1.69
C LEU A 19 25.56 12.34 -1.77
N CYS A 20 26.42 11.50 -1.19
CA CYS A 20 26.07 10.12 -0.92
C CYS A 20 24.92 10.14 0.10
N ALA A 21 23.71 9.81 -0.34
CA ALA A 21 22.62 9.54 0.58
C ALA A 21 23.00 8.31 1.42
N SER A 22 23.13 8.49 2.73
CA SER A 22 23.19 7.39 3.68
C SER A 22 21.87 6.63 3.60
N ALA A 23 21.90 5.41 3.07
CA ALA A 23 20.80 4.47 3.27
C ALA A 23 20.69 4.23 4.78
N MET A 24 19.65 4.79 5.40
CA MET A 24 19.31 4.49 6.79
C MET A 24 18.99 3.00 6.85
N SER A 25 19.73 2.26 7.68
CA SER A 25 19.35 0.92 8.12
C SER A 25 18.09 1.08 8.95
N GLN A 26 16.91 0.98 8.34
CA GLN A 26 15.64 1.00 9.05
C GLN A 26 15.63 -0.16 10.04
N VAL A 27 15.49 0.13 11.33
CA VAL A 27 15.32 -0.90 12.35
C VAL A 27 13.86 -1.33 12.26
N THR A 28 13.61 -2.47 11.61
CA THR A 28 12.26 -3.04 11.52
C THR A 28 11.97 -3.85 12.79
N ASP A 29 11.68 -3.16 13.90
CA ASP A 29 11.31 -3.79 15.19
C ASP A 29 9.80 -3.77 15.47
N GLY A 30 9.00 -3.26 14.53
CA GLY A 30 7.55 -3.14 14.67
C GLY A 30 7.10 -2.00 15.58
N GLN A 31 8.01 -1.14 16.03
CA GLN A 31 7.69 0.10 16.74
C GLN A 31 7.68 1.29 15.77
N TYR A 32 6.87 2.28 16.12
CA TYR A 32 6.79 3.56 15.40
C TYR A 32 8.14 4.29 15.43
N GLU A 33 8.80 4.40 14.28
CA GLU A 33 9.87 5.37 14.09
C GLU A 33 9.27 6.70 13.62
N ASN A 34 9.35 7.75 14.46
CA ASN A 34 8.87 9.13 14.24
C ASN A 34 9.50 9.86 13.03
N THR A 35 10.20 9.15 12.15
CA THR A 35 10.92 9.69 11.01
C THR A 35 10.17 9.47 9.68
N LEU A 36 9.13 8.63 9.65
CA LEU A 36 8.31 8.37 8.47
C LEU A 36 7.12 9.32 8.44
N ALA A 37 7.02 10.14 7.37
CA ALA A 37 5.79 10.89 7.09
C ALA A 37 4.65 9.88 6.84
N GLY A 38 3.63 9.91 7.68
CA GLY A 38 2.49 8.98 7.62
C GLY A 38 1.17 9.69 7.86
N THR A 39 0.09 9.01 7.51
CA THR A 39 -1.28 9.42 7.83
C THR A 39 -1.71 8.77 9.13
N ILE A 40 -2.27 9.55 10.04
CA ILE A 40 -2.89 9.07 11.28
C ILE A 40 -4.39 9.04 11.03
N GLN A 41 -5.06 7.93 11.36
CA GLN A 41 -6.51 7.91 11.28
C GLN A 41 -7.08 8.81 12.37
N ASN A 42 -7.69 9.94 11.96
CA ASN A 42 -8.34 10.88 12.88
C ASN A 42 -9.88 10.74 12.88
N THR A 43 -10.40 9.77 12.12
CA THR A 43 -11.82 9.42 12.13
C THR A 43 -12.04 8.37 13.22
N SER A 44 -12.56 8.79 14.37
CA SER A 44 -12.98 7.87 15.43
C SER A 44 -14.17 7.05 14.93
N THR A 45 -13.98 5.75 14.71
CA THR A 45 -15.08 4.82 14.49
C THR A 45 -15.48 4.29 15.86
N SER A 46 -16.68 4.61 16.36
CA SER A 46 -17.15 4.08 17.65
C SER A 46 -17.57 2.60 17.60
N PHE A 47 -17.33 1.92 16.47
CA PHE A 47 -17.67 0.53 16.21
C PHE A 47 -16.37 -0.21 15.91
N GLY A 48 -16.17 -1.35 16.58
CA GLY A 48 -15.00 -2.19 16.34
C GLY A 48 -13.70 -1.68 16.98
N ASN A 49 -13.76 -1.00 18.14
CA ASN A 49 -12.56 -0.77 18.94
C ASN A 49 -12.04 -2.09 19.52
N ASN A 50 -10.73 -2.29 19.49
CA ASN A 50 -10.11 -3.35 20.27
C ASN A 50 -9.79 -2.85 21.69
N ASP A 51 -10.56 -3.28 22.68
CA ASP A 51 -10.26 -3.05 24.10
C ASP A 51 -9.63 -4.27 24.80
N ASN A 52 -9.40 -5.36 24.03
CA ASN A 52 -8.70 -6.54 24.51
C ASN A 52 -7.18 -6.28 24.53
N PRO A 53 -6.51 -6.42 25.69
CA PRO A 53 -5.06 -6.23 25.79
C PRO A 53 -4.24 -7.41 25.24
N ASP A 54 -4.88 -8.51 24.82
CA ASP A 54 -4.19 -9.66 24.24
C ASP A 54 -3.54 -9.28 22.89
N PRO A 55 -2.21 -9.37 22.75
CA PRO A 55 -1.53 -9.01 21.50
C PRO A 55 -1.82 -9.97 20.33
N GLY A 56 -2.38 -11.15 20.60
CA GLY A 56 -2.75 -12.14 19.60
C GLY A 56 -4.22 -12.12 19.22
N LEU A 57 -5.09 -11.39 19.95
CA LEU A 57 -6.53 -11.39 19.71
C LEU A 57 -7.08 -9.96 19.71
N ALA A 58 -7.69 -9.58 18.59
CA ALA A 58 -8.40 -8.32 18.47
C ALA A 58 -9.91 -8.55 18.42
N ILE A 59 -10.67 -7.79 19.21
CA ILE A 59 -12.14 -7.80 19.18
C ILE A 59 -12.73 -6.64 18.36
N GLY A 60 -11.88 -6.00 17.56
CA GLY A 60 -12.25 -4.88 16.73
C GLY A 60 -11.17 -4.54 15.69
N SER A 61 -11.61 -4.06 14.53
CA SER A 61 -10.76 -3.63 13.43
C SER A 61 -10.61 -2.12 13.43
N GLU A 62 -9.38 -1.64 13.47
CA GLU A 62 -9.03 -0.22 13.43
C GLU A 62 -7.72 -0.03 12.67
N LEU A 63 -7.66 0.95 11.77
CA LEU A 63 -6.40 1.42 11.23
C LEU A 63 -5.99 2.66 12.03
N ASN A 64 -4.84 2.65 12.69
CA ASN A 64 -4.40 3.80 13.50
C ASN A 64 -3.39 4.65 12.74
N PHE A 65 -2.60 4.03 11.88
CA PHE A 65 -1.51 4.67 11.17
C PHE A 65 -1.24 4.00 9.83
N GLY A 66 -0.89 4.80 8.83
CA GLY A 66 -0.36 4.32 7.56
C GLY A 66 0.84 5.13 7.12
N SER A 67 1.88 4.47 6.62
CA SER A 67 2.99 5.15 5.94
C SER A 67 3.39 4.37 4.70
N ALA A 68 3.67 5.09 3.62
CA ALA A 68 4.16 4.51 2.38
C ALA A 68 5.40 5.27 1.91
N THR A 69 6.40 4.55 1.42
CA THR A 69 7.55 5.14 0.73
C THR A 69 7.91 4.31 -0.49
N VAL A 70 8.33 4.98 -1.57
CA VAL A 70 8.90 4.32 -2.74
C VAL A 70 10.40 4.52 -2.73
N ALA A 71 11.16 3.42 -2.69
CA ALA A 71 12.62 3.45 -2.71
C ALA A 71 13.17 2.34 -3.61
N ASN A 72 14.13 2.68 -4.46
CA ASN A 72 14.78 1.74 -5.39
C ASN A 72 13.79 0.94 -6.27
N GLY A 73 12.67 1.56 -6.65
CA GLY A 73 11.63 0.92 -7.47
C GLY A 73 10.64 0.04 -6.71
N ASN A 74 10.73 -0.04 -5.37
CA ASN A 74 9.82 -0.82 -4.54
C ASN A 74 8.94 0.10 -3.68
N LEU A 75 7.68 -0.31 -3.49
CA LEU A 75 6.77 0.27 -2.51
C LEU A 75 6.96 -0.42 -1.15
N TYR A 76 7.21 0.37 -0.12
CA TYR A 76 7.21 -0.07 1.27
C TYR A 76 5.98 0.54 1.94
N LEU A 77 5.08 -0.33 2.41
CA LEU A 77 3.85 0.06 3.08
C LEU A 77 3.88 -0.47 4.51
N PHE A 78 3.57 0.40 5.47
CA PHE A 78 3.30 0.03 6.86
C PHE A 78 1.91 0.50 7.22
N LEU A 79 1.09 -0.43 7.72
CA LEU A 79 -0.24 -0.20 8.22
C LEU A 79 -0.25 -0.66 9.68
N GLY A 80 -0.42 0.27 10.60
CA GLY A 80 -0.49 0.02 12.03
C GLY A 80 -1.91 0.11 12.53
N GLY A 81 -2.36 -0.88 13.29
CA GLY A 81 -3.70 -0.96 13.85
C GLY A 81 -4.09 -2.37 14.26
N ASN A 82 -5.37 -2.60 14.47
CA ASN A 82 -5.96 -3.90 14.80
C ASN A 82 -6.77 -4.43 13.62
N LEU A 83 -6.71 -5.74 13.37
CA LEU A 83 -7.64 -6.44 12.50
C LEU A 83 -8.38 -7.45 13.37
N GLU A 84 -9.70 -7.30 13.49
CA GLU A 84 -10.52 -8.15 14.33
C GLU A 84 -10.33 -9.63 13.97
N THR A 85 -10.17 -10.46 15.01
CA THR A 85 -9.95 -11.89 14.88
C THR A 85 -11.28 -12.63 14.63
N ASN A 86 -11.90 -12.36 13.48
CA ASN A 86 -13.19 -12.91 13.10
C ASN A 86 -13.35 -13.12 11.58
N PHE A 87 -12.24 -13.16 10.85
CA PHE A 87 -12.17 -13.23 9.40
C PHE A 87 -12.73 -12.00 8.66
N ASN A 88 -12.81 -10.85 9.35
CA ASN A 88 -12.86 -9.56 8.69
C ASN A 88 -11.63 -9.35 7.81
N LYS A 89 -11.75 -8.45 6.83
CA LYS A 89 -10.73 -8.24 5.79
C LYS A 89 -10.24 -6.81 5.77
N LEU A 90 -8.92 -6.68 5.61
CA LEU A 90 -8.28 -5.44 5.21
C LEU A 90 -8.04 -5.51 3.69
N GLU A 91 -8.68 -4.61 2.96
CA GLU A 91 -8.55 -4.51 1.50
C GLU A 91 -7.62 -3.36 1.13
N VAL A 92 -6.55 -3.65 0.40
CA VAL A 92 -5.54 -2.67 -0.04
C VAL A 92 -5.51 -2.65 -1.56
N PHE A 93 -5.71 -1.47 -2.13
CA PHE A 93 -5.65 -1.23 -3.57
C PHE A 93 -4.44 -0.37 -3.91
N ILE A 94 -3.73 -0.74 -4.97
CA ILE A 94 -2.53 -0.03 -5.42
C ILE A 94 -2.69 0.31 -6.90
N ASP A 95 -2.40 1.57 -7.23
CA ASP A 95 -2.21 2.09 -8.57
C ASP A 95 -0.73 2.44 -8.72
N CYS A 96 -0.02 1.65 -9.52
CA CYS A 96 1.44 1.67 -9.69
C CYS A 96 1.91 1.48 -11.14
N ARG A 97 1.00 1.24 -12.09
CA ARG A 97 1.28 1.16 -13.53
C ARG A 97 0.11 1.67 -14.35
N GLU A 98 0.38 2.01 -15.60
CA GLU A 98 -0.67 2.37 -16.56
C GLU A 98 -1.68 1.23 -16.73
N GLY A 99 -2.97 1.57 -16.73
CA GLY A 99 -4.08 0.62 -16.83
C GLY A 99 -4.91 0.61 -15.56
N GLY A 100 -5.36 -0.57 -15.14
CA GLY A 100 -6.15 -0.73 -13.91
C GLY A 100 -7.64 -0.45 -14.07
N GLN A 101 -8.31 -0.30 -12.93
CA GLN A 101 -9.75 -0.17 -12.78
C GLN A 101 -10.09 0.95 -11.79
N ASN A 102 -10.64 2.07 -12.27
CA ASN A 102 -11.23 3.09 -11.38
C ASN A 102 -12.51 2.59 -10.71
N ARG A 103 -13.32 1.82 -11.45
CA ARG A 103 -14.46 1.08 -10.90
C ARG A 103 -14.16 -0.41 -11.00
N LEU A 104 -14.15 -1.08 -9.85
CA LEU A 104 -13.88 -2.50 -9.80
C LEU A 104 -14.89 -3.26 -10.66
N ARG A 105 -14.41 -4.25 -11.41
CA ARG A 105 -15.23 -5.13 -12.24
C ARG A 105 -15.55 -6.42 -11.49
N GLY A 106 -16.69 -7.05 -11.81
CA GLY A 106 -17.07 -8.37 -11.28
C GLY A 106 -16.46 -9.56 -12.02
N ASP A 107 -15.60 -9.32 -13.01
CA ASP A 107 -14.98 -10.33 -13.89
C ASP A 107 -13.45 -10.46 -13.70
N ASN A 108 -12.93 -10.13 -12.51
CA ASN A 108 -11.53 -10.35 -12.14
C ASN A 108 -11.25 -11.82 -11.80
N SER A 109 -9.96 -12.17 -11.63
CA SER A 109 -9.55 -13.50 -11.15
C SER A 109 -10.30 -13.90 -9.88
N ASP A 110 -10.75 -15.15 -9.81
CA ASP A 110 -11.43 -15.70 -8.63
C ASP A 110 -10.43 -15.97 -7.51
N VAL A 111 -10.25 -14.97 -6.66
CA VAL A 111 -9.37 -15.00 -5.49
C VAL A 111 -10.22 -14.84 -4.24
N ASP A 112 -9.83 -15.54 -3.17
CA ASP A 112 -10.46 -15.42 -1.85
C ASP A 112 -11.99 -15.71 -1.91
N PHE A 113 -12.33 -16.79 -2.61
CA PHE A 113 -13.71 -17.28 -2.81
C PHE A 113 -14.63 -16.22 -3.44
N GLY A 114 -14.13 -15.55 -4.48
CA GLY A 114 -14.82 -14.44 -5.14
C GLY A 114 -14.89 -13.16 -4.31
N GLY A 115 -13.96 -12.98 -3.35
CA GLY A 115 -13.89 -11.81 -2.47
C GLY A 115 -13.83 -10.50 -3.24
N LEU A 116 -12.86 -10.42 -4.16
CA LEU A 116 -12.67 -9.27 -5.03
C LEU A 116 -13.89 -8.98 -5.90
N ASN A 117 -14.41 -9.99 -6.59
CA ASN A 117 -15.54 -9.82 -7.52
C ASN A 117 -16.83 -9.38 -6.81
N ARG A 118 -17.00 -9.70 -5.53
CA ARG A 118 -18.12 -9.20 -4.70
C ARG A 118 -18.06 -7.68 -4.45
N MET A 119 -16.90 -7.05 -4.57
CA MET A 119 -16.74 -5.60 -4.51
C MET A 119 -16.88 -4.92 -5.90
N GLY A 120 -16.93 -5.72 -6.96
CA GLY A 120 -16.96 -5.24 -8.35
C GLY A 120 -18.37 -5.02 -8.91
N ASP A 121 -18.42 -4.43 -10.11
CA ASP A 121 -19.64 -4.25 -10.89
C ASP A 121 -20.18 -5.58 -11.41
N ASP A 122 -21.42 -5.92 -11.06
CA ASP A 122 -22.14 -7.10 -11.54
C ASP A 122 -22.85 -6.89 -12.89
N GLY A 123 -22.65 -5.71 -13.51
CA GLY A 123 -23.30 -5.28 -14.76
C GLY A 123 -24.50 -4.37 -14.53
N SER A 124 -24.87 -4.10 -13.28
CA SER A 124 -25.92 -3.13 -12.92
C SER A 124 -25.43 -1.68 -12.87
N GLY A 125 -24.13 -1.45 -12.96
CA GLY A 125 -23.55 -0.13 -12.74
C GLY A 125 -23.05 0.09 -11.31
N ASN A 126 -23.03 -0.95 -10.46
CA ASN A 126 -22.52 -0.90 -9.09
C ASN A 126 -20.98 -1.07 -9.05
N GLY A 127 -20.45 -1.46 -7.89
CA GLY A 127 -19.03 -1.67 -7.65
C GLY A 127 -18.33 -0.51 -6.94
N LEU A 128 -17.30 -0.85 -6.15
CA LEU A 128 -16.42 0.14 -5.54
C LEU A 128 -15.79 0.99 -6.65
N THR A 129 -15.99 2.30 -6.56
CA THR A 129 -15.47 3.29 -7.50
C THR A 129 -14.57 4.24 -6.74
N PHE A 130 -13.32 4.37 -7.19
CA PHE A 130 -12.33 5.26 -6.61
C PHE A 130 -12.49 6.69 -7.13
N ASP A 131 -11.85 7.64 -6.47
CA ASP A 131 -11.78 9.01 -6.95
C ASP A 131 -11.09 9.09 -8.33
N VAL A 132 -11.41 10.14 -9.10
CA VAL A 132 -10.85 10.36 -10.44
C VAL A 132 -9.31 10.43 -10.36
N GLY A 133 -8.63 9.68 -11.24
CA GLY A 133 -7.17 9.62 -11.30
C GLY A 133 -6.56 8.58 -10.37
N PHE A 134 -7.39 7.65 -9.86
CA PHE A 134 -6.93 6.42 -9.24
C PHE A 134 -7.58 5.24 -9.97
N GLU A 135 -6.75 4.44 -10.63
CA GLU A 135 -7.14 3.29 -11.41
C GLU A 135 -6.41 2.05 -10.87
N ALA A 136 -6.93 1.46 -9.78
CA ALA A 136 -6.27 0.35 -9.10
C ALA A 136 -5.88 -0.77 -10.08
N ASP A 137 -4.62 -1.16 -10.08
CA ASP A 137 -4.09 -2.21 -10.94
C ASP A 137 -3.60 -3.45 -10.16
N MET A 138 -3.55 -3.35 -8.84
CA MET A 138 -3.26 -4.42 -7.88
C MET A 138 -4.22 -4.34 -6.69
N TRP A 139 -4.55 -5.52 -6.15
CA TRP A 139 -5.31 -5.69 -4.93
C TRP A 139 -4.63 -6.69 -4.01
N ILE A 140 -4.62 -6.39 -2.72
CA ILE A 140 -4.15 -7.27 -1.66
C ILE A 140 -5.24 -7.34 -0.60
N THR A 141 -5.58 -8.54 -0.15
CA THR A 141 -6.48 -8.76 0.98
C THR A 141 -5.76 -9.49 2.08
N ILE A 142 -5.98 -9.06 3.32
CA ILE A 142 -5.43 -9.69 4.52
C ILE A 142 -6.59 -10.00 5.44
N THR A 143 -6.60 -11.22 6.00
CA THR A 143 -7.60 -11.65 6.97
C THR A 143 -6.97 -12.51 8.06
N CYS A 144 -7.54 -12.46 9.25
CA CYS A 144 -7.17 -13.32 10.37
C CYS A 144 -8.40 -13.76 11.16
N GLY A 145 -8.28 -14.88 11.85
CA GLY A 145 -9.36 -15.45 12.63
C GLY A 145 -8.90 -16.66 13.43
N VAL A 146 -9.83 -17.23 14.19
CA VAL A 146 -9.59 -18.48 14.93
C VAL A 146 -10.38 -19.59 14.25
N ASP A 147 -9.71 -20.70 13.93
CA ASP A 147 -10.34 -21.88 13.34
C ASP A 147 -11.24 -22.62 14.35
N ALA A 148 -11.84 -23.72 13.90
CA ALA A 148 -12.72 -24.53 14.74
C ALA A 148 -12.00 -25.22 15.92
N ASP A 149 -10.68 -25.39 15.84
CA ASP A 149 -9.84 -26.02 16.87
C ASP A 149 -9.23 -25.00 17.83
N GLY A 150 -9.47 -23.71 17.62
CA GLY A 150 -8.95 -22.63 18.46
C GLY A 150 -7.59 -22.09 18.01
N ALA A 151 -7.09 -22.50 16.84
CA ALA A 151 -5.82 -22.01 16.30
C ALA A 151 -6.02 -20.71 15.53
N MET A 152 -5.06 -19.78 15.70
CA MET A 152 -5.03 -18.53 14.94
C MET A 152 -4.60 -18.81 13.49
N GLU A 153 -5.36 -18.28 12.55
CA GLU A 153 -5.07 -18.33 11.12
C GLU A 153 -4.86 -16.91 10.56
N PHE A 154 -3.96 -16.83 9.59
CA PHE A 154 -3.67 -15.62 8.83
C PHE A 154 -3.62 -15.98 7.35
N PHE A 155 -4.32 -15.21 6.54
CA PHE A 155 -4.29 -15.34 5.09
C PHE A 155 -3.98 -13.98 4.47
N ALA A 156 -3.18 -14.02 3.40
CA ALA A 156 -2.93 -12.89 2.55
C ALA A 156 -3.03 -13.37 1.11
N ASN A 157 -3.89 -12.74 0.32
CA ASN A 157 -4.06 -13.06 -1.08
C ASN A 157 -3.88 -11.79 -1.92
N TYR A 158 -3.61 -11.94 -3.20
CA TYR A 158 -3.48 -10.81 -4.12
C TYR A 158 -4.16 -11.09 -5.46
N ALA A 159 -4.47 -10.03 -6.20
CA ALA A 159 -4.86 -10.11 -7.59
C ALA A 159 -4.34 -8.92 -8.40
N GLU A 160 -4.05 -9.18 -9.67
CA GLU A 160 -3.89 -8.13 -10.67
C GLU A 160 -5.27 -7.65 -11.14
N LEU A 161 -5.46 -6.33 -11.19
CA LEU A 161 -6.66 -5.70 -11.73
C LEU A 161 -6.35 -5.18 -13.13
N ARG A 162 -6.68 -5.97 -14.16
CA ARG A 162 -6.48 -5.56 -15.56
C ARG A 162 -7.66 -4.71 -16.03
N THR A 163 -7.42 -3.74 -16.90
CA THR A 163 -8.48 -2.84 -17.42
C THR A 163 -9.68 -3.61 -18.02
N ASP A 164 -9.41 -4.74 -18.66
CA ASP A 164 -10.41 -5.59 -19.31
C ASP A 164 -10.89 -6.77 -18.45
N GLY A 165 -10.53 -6.82 -17.16
CA GLY A 165 -10.86 -7.93 -16.24
C GLY A 165 -9.87 -9.09 -16.29
N GLY A 166 -10.15 -10.15 -15.53
CA GLY A 166 -9.26 -11.30 -15.35
C GLY A 166 -8.04 -10.99 -14.48
N GLY A 167 -6.84 -11.41 -14.91
CA GLY A 167 -5.57 -11.23 -14.18
C GLY A 167 -5.05 -12.49 -13.49
N TYR A 168 -3.85 -12.39 -12.93
CA TYR A 168 -3.29 -13.39 -12.02
C TYR A 168 -3.67 -13.06 -10.58
N GLY A 169 -3.82 -14.08 -9.74
CA GLY A 169 -4.03 -13.92 -8.31
C GLY A 169 -4.01 -15.25 -7.58
N GLY A 170 -3.92 -15.19 -6.26
CA GLY A 170 -3.82 -16.36 -5.38
C GLY A 170 -3.64 -15.99 -3.92
#